data_AF-A0A3B8KPI2-F1
#
_entry.id   AF-A0A3B8KPI2-F1
#
_cell.length_a   1.000
_cell.length_b   1.000
_cell.length_c   1.000
_cell.angle_alpha   90.00
_cell.angle_beta   90.00
_cell.angle_gamma   90.00
#
_symmetry.space_group_name_H-M   'P 1'
#
loop_
_entity.id
_entity.type
_entity.pdbx_description
1 polymer ?
#
loop_
_entity_poly.entity_id
_entity_poly.type
_entity_poly.pdbx_seq_one_letter_code
_entity_poly.pdbx_strand_id
1 'polypeptide(L)'
;AAISEVADEVLFRGVPMIPGSNLMLARKDRSWIIGAPACVVHSERTALDRLLLMLFSGLEDELDVADWGVGGLCSRCRECIFPKCSFARF
;
A
#
# COMPACT_ATOMS: atom_id res chain seq x y z
N ALA A 1 11.19 -13.88 2.49
CA ALA A 1 12.30 -14.28 3.36
C ALA A 1 13.19 -13.08 3.61
N ALA A 2 13.83 -12.50 2.59
CA ALA A 2 14.77 -11.38 2.74
C ALA A 2 14.32 -10.23 3.66
N ILE A 3 13.14 -9.60 3.43
CA ILE A 3 12.69 -8.48 4.27
C ILE A 3 12.37 -8.94 5.71
N SER A 4 11.70 -10.08 5.86
CA SER A 4 11.32 -10.61 7.17
C SER A 4 12.51 -11.09 8.01
N GLU A 5 13.68 -11.32 7.41
CA GLU A 5 14.90 -11.74 8.12
C GLU A 5 15.71 -10.54 8.64
N VAL A 6 15.52 -9.34 8.08
CA VAL A 6 16.33 -8.15 8.42
C VAL A 6 15.54 -7.06 9.13
N ALA A 7 14.21 -7.15 9.13
CA ALA A 7 13.31 -6.22 9.78
C ALA A 7 13.03 -6.62 11.23
N ASP A 8 12.78 -5.65 12.10
CA ASP A 8 12.42 -5.88 13.49
C ASP A 8 10.95 -6.32 13.60
N GLU A 9 10.11 -5.80 12.71
CA GLU A 9 8.67 -6.05 12.70
C GLU A 9 8.14 -6.08 11.27
N VAL A 10 7.28 -7.05 10.97
CA VAL A 10 6.50 -7.09 9.73
C VAL A 10 5.06 -6.73 10.06
N LEU A 11 4.57 -5.60 9.55
CA LEU A 11 3.22 -5.11 9.85
C LEU A 11 2.18 -5.90 9.04
N PHE A 12 2.42 -6.06 7.73
CA PHE A 12 1.57 -6.89 6.88
C PHE A 12 2.33 -7.43 5.68
N ARG A 13 1.80 -8.51 5.10
CA ARG A 13 2.23 -9.07 3.83
C ARG A 13 1.02 -9.30 2.94
N GLY A 14 1.00 -8.58 1.84
CA GLY A 14 -0.13 -8.52 0.93
C GLY A 14 -1.21 -7.59 1.44
N VAL A 15 -2.01 -7.10 0.50
CA VAL A 15 -3.16 -6.24 0.77
C VAL A 15 -4.32 -6.66 -0.13
N PRO A 16 -5.57 -6.56 0.33
CA PRO A 16 -6.76 -6.86 -0.46
C PRO A 16 -7.07 -5.77 -1.50
N MET A 17 -6.05 -5.26 -2.20
CA MET A 17 -6.16 -4.15 -3.13
C MET A 17 -5.45 -4.46 -4.46
N ILE A 18 -6.06 -4.08 -5.59
CA ILE A 18 -5.54 -4.32 -6.94
C ILE A 18 -5.61 -3.00 -7.72
N PRO A 19 -4.49 -2.54 -8.32
CA PRO A 19 -3.19 -3.20 -8.45
C PRO A 19 -2.31 -3.08 -7.19
N GLY A 20 -1.48 -4.11 -6.97
CA GLY A 20 -0.47 -4.08 -5.91
C GLY A 20 -0.75 -5.01 -4.72
N SER A 21 -1.51 -6.08 -4.91
CA SER A 21 -1.92 -7.01 -3.85
C SER A 21 -0.77 -7.68 -3.10
N ASN A 22 0.45 -7.69 -3.67
CA ASN A 22 1.65 -8.27 -3.06
C ASN A 22 2.48 -7.23 -2.26
N LEU A 23 1.92 -6.05 -1.96
CA LEU A 23 2.56 -5.03 -1.16
C LEU A 23 2.88 -5.55 0.26
N MET A 24 4.06 -5.22 0.78
CA MET A 24 4.48 -5.57 2.13
C MET A 24 5.04 -4.34 2.83
N LEU A 25 4.73 -4.20 4.12
CA LEU A 25 5.31 -3.17 4.99
C LEU A 25 5.99 -3.83 6.19
N ALA A 26 7.21 -3.40 6.47
CA ALA A 26 7.97 -3.80 7.64
C ALA A 26 8.72 -2.59 8.20
N ARG A 27 9.18 -2.70 9.45
CA ARG A 27 9.91 -1.66 10.16
C ARG A 27 11.26 -2.18 10.62
N LYS A 28 12.27 -1.32 10.50
CA LYS A 28 13.59 -1.50 11.10
C LYS A 28 14.03 -0.21 11.77
N ASP A 29 14.23 -0.24 13.07
CA ASP A 29 14.43 0.93 13.92
C ASP A 29 13.34 1.99 13.65
N ARG A 30 13.73 3.16 13.14
CA ARG A 30 12.84 4.27 12.76
C ARG A 30 12.53 4.32 11.26
N SER A 31 12.94 3.31 10.50
CA SER A 31 12.84 3.29 9.04
C SER A 31 11.77 2.30 8.56
N TRP A 32 11.02 2.69 7.55
CA TRP A 32 10.09 1.82 6.84
C TRP A 32 10.81 1.03 5.75
N ILE A 33 10.55 -0.28 5.69
CA ILE A 33 10.97 -1.16 4.60
C ILE A 33 9.73 -1.58 3.82
N ILE A 34 9.66 -1.19 2.55
CA ILE A 34 8.50 -1.45 1.70
C ILE A 34 8.87 -2.49 0.63
N GLY A 35 8.15 -3.61 0.62
CA GLY A 35 8.20 -4.59 -0.46
C GLY A 35 7.25 -4.17 -1.58
N ALA A 36 7.76 -3.45 -2.57
CA ALA A 36 6.96 -2.95 -3.70
C ALA A 36 6.79 -4.03 -4.79
N PRO A 37 5.56 -4.31 -5.24
CA PRO A 37 5.31 -5.25 -6.33
C PRO A 37 5.72 -4.68 -7.68
N ALA A 38 6.17 -5.52 -8.62
CA ALA A 38 6.63 -5.09 -9.95
C ALA A 38 5.57 -4.30 -10.75
N CYS A 39 4.28 -4.48 -10.47
CA CYS A 39 3.21 -3.75 -11.12
C CYS A 39 3.25 -2.24 -10.89
N VAL A 40 4.01 -1.74 -9.90
CA VAL A 40 4.23 -0.31 -9.65
C VAL A 40 4.91 0.40 -10.82
N VAL A 41 5.64 -0.33 -11.66
CA VAL A 41 6.31 0.24 -12.85
C VAL A 41 5.33 0.46 -13.99
N HIS A 42 4.26 -0.34 -14.06
CA HIS A 42 3.33 -0.34 -15.19
C HIS A 42 2.01 0.36 -14.89
N SER A 43 1.51 0.25 -13.67
CA SER A 43 0.21 0.82 -13.28
C SER A 43 0.40 2.22 -12.73
N GLU A 44 -0.32 3.21 -13.26
CA GLU A 44 -0.25 4.60 -12.81
C GLU A 44 -0.57 4.77 -11.31
N ARG A 45 -1.43 3.91 -10.77
CA ARG A 45 -1.85 3.88 -9.37
C ARG A 45 -1.87 2.46 -8.85
N THR A 46 -1.33 2.28 -7.66
CA THR A 46 -1.22 0.99 -6.96
C THR A 46 -1.47 1.17 -5.47
N ALA A 47 -1.49 0.05 -4.75
CA ALA A 47 -1.54 0.08 -3.30
C ALA A 47 -0.35 0.77 -2.64
N LEU A 48 0.79 0.86 -3.33
CA LEU A 48 1.93 1.62 -2.85
C LEU A 48 1.57 3.11 -2.70
N ASP A 49 0.84 3.70 -3.65
CA ASP A 49 0.46 5.11 -3.60
C ASP A 49 -0.38 5.43 -2.36
N ARG A 50 -1.35 4.57 -2.03
CA ARG A 50 -2.17 4.69 -0.82
C ARG A 50 -1.32 4.58 0.45
N LEU A 51 -0.44 3.57 0.50
CA LEU A 51 0.48 3.39 1.62
C LEU A 51 1.36 4.62 1.84
N LEU A 52 1.97 5.15 0.76
CA LEU A 52 2.83 6.33 0.84
C LEU A 52 2.08 7.56 1.35
N LEU A 53 0.82 7.75 0.95
CA LEU A 53 0.00 8.84 1.51
C LEU A 53 -0.18 8.70 3.02
N MET A 54 -0.45 7.49 3.54
CA MET A 54 -0.60 7.29 4.99
C MET A 54 0.71 7.53 5.75
N LEU A 55 1.83 6.97 5.27
CA LEU A 55 3.14 7.12 5.91
C LEU A 55 3.61 8.58 5.90
N PHE A 56 3.44 9.30 4.78
CA PHE A 56 3.85 10.70 4.72
C PHE A 56 2.90 11.65 5.46
N SER A 57 1.67 11.21 5.72
CA SER A 57 0.71 11.98 6.52
C SER A 57 0.83 11.72 8.02
N GLY A 58 1.70 10.79 8.46
CA GLY A 58 1.83 10.42 9.87
C GLY A 58 0.65 9.60 10.40
N LEU A 59 -0.04 8.88 9.52
CA LEU A 59 -1.23 8.06 9.83
C LEU A 59 -0.86 6.56 9.86
N GLU A 60 0.38 6.21 10.16
CA GLU A 60 0.82 4.81 10.24
C GLU A 60 0.07 4.00 11.31
N ASP A 61 -0.38 4.65 12.39
CA ASP A 61 -1.14 4.00 13.46
C ASP A 61 -2.58 3.64 13.03
N GLU A 62 -3.06 4.22 11.91
CA GLU A 62 -4.37 3.95 11.32
C GLU A 62 -4.30 2.88 10.21
N LEU A 63 -3.15 2.23 10.02
CA LEU A 63 -2.98 1.19 9.00
C LEU A 63 -3.76 -0.08 9.34
N ASP A 64 -5.01 -0.15 8.86
CA ASP A 64 -5.75 -1.41 8.70
C ASP A 64 -5.90 -1.75 7.22
N VAL A 65 -5.08 -2.70 6.76
CA VAL A 65 -5.13 -3.15 5.36
C VAL A 65 -6.32 -4.05 5.05
N ALA A 66 -7.01 -4.63 6.04
CA ALA A 66 -8.19 -5.45 5.78
C ALA A 66 -9.32 -4.62 5.16
N ASP A 67 -9.46 -3.36 5.60
CA ASP A 67 -10.45 -2.40 5.10
C ASP A 67 -10.17 -1.93 3.67
N TRP A 68 -8.94 -2.12 3.17
CA TRP A 68 -8.57 -1.73 1.81
C TRP A 68 -9.28 -2.56 0.73
N GLY A 69 -9.92 -3.67 1.11
CA GLY A 69 -10.74 -4.48 0.23
C GLY A 69 -12.01 -3.77 -0.23
N VAL A 70 -12.54 -2.83 0.57
CA VAL A 70 -13.75 -2.10 0.24
C VAL A 70 -13.44 -1.02 -0.80
N GLY A 71 -13.82 -1.29 -2.06
CA GLY A 71 -13.52 -0.40 -3.18
C GLY A 71 -12.10 -0.54 -3.73
N GLY A 72 -11.31 -1.47 -3.19
CA GLY A 72 -9.88 -1.72 -3.45
C GLY A 72 -9.49 -2.12 -4.87
N LEU A 73 -10.32 -1.87 -5.87
CA LEU A 73 -10.05 -2.12 -7.27
C LEU A 73 -9.93 -0.79 -8.03
N CYS A 74 -8.77 -0.54 -8.65
CA CYS A 74 -8.62 0.61 -9.54
C CYS A 74 -9.41 0.39 -10.84
N SER A 75 -10.42 1.21 -11.08
CA SER A 75 -11.27 1.13 -12.28
C SER A 75 -10.62 1.67 -13.55
N ARG A 76 -9.36 2.17 -13.48
CA ARG A 76 -8.65 2.78 -14.61
C ARG A 76 -9.51 3.82 -15.34
N CYS A 77 -10.06 4.76 -14.55
CA CYS A 77 -10.95 5.80 -15.03
C CYS A 77 -10.29 6.61 -16.16
N ARG A 78 -11.11 7.10 -17.10
CA ARG A 78 -10.64 7.97 -18.20
C ARG A 78 -9.97 9.25 -17.69
N GLU A 79 -10.48 9.81 -16.60
CA GLU A 79 -9.87 10.91 -15.86
C GLU A 79 -9.63 10.45 -14.42
N CYS A 80 -8.38 10.56 -13.96
CA CYS A 80 -7.98 10.05 -12.64
C CYS A 80 -8.27 11.10 -11.57
N ILE A 81 -9.08 10.75 -10.57
CA ILE A 81 -9.40 11.60 -9.42
C ILE A 81 -8.77 11.11 -8.10
N PHE A 82 -7.77 10.23 -8.17
CA PHE A 82 -7.02 9.76 -7.01
C PHE A 82 -6.45 10.96 -6.22
N PRO A 83 -6.52 11.00 -4.87
CA PRO A 83 -6.97 9.93 -3.97
C PRO A 83 -8.47 9.97 -3.62
N LYS A 84 -9.27 10.85 -4.24
CA LYS A 84 -10.70 11.01 -3.95
C LYS A 84 -11.58 9.98 -4.67
N CYS A 85 -11.10 8.74 -4.80
CA CYS A 85 -11.83 7.65 -5.45
C CYS A 85 -12.03 6.46 -4.50
N SER A 86 -12.93 5.54 -4.87
CA SER A 86 -13.20 4.33 -4.09
C SER A 86 -11.96 3.46 -3.82
N PHE A 87 -11.00 3.47 -4.76
CA PHE A 87 -9.74 2.74 -4.64
C PHE A 87 -8.85 3.22 -3.49
N ALA A 88 -8.89 4.52 -3.17
CA ALA A 88 -8.02 5.15 -2.19
C ALA A 88 -8.78 5.72 -1.00
N ARG A 89 -9.97 5.18 -0.74
CA ARG A 89 -10.85 5.64 0.34
C ARG A 89 -10.15 5.47 1.69
N PHE A 90 -9.77 6.60 2.29
CA PHE A 90 -9.38 6.72 3.70
C PHE A 90 -10.61 6.53 4.60
#